data_AF-A0A3D0K135-F1
#
_entry.id   AF-A0A3D0K135-F1
#
_cell.length_a   1.000
_cell.length_b   1.000
_cell.length_c   1.000
_cell.angle_alpha   90.00
_cell.angle_beta   90.00
_cell.angle_gamma   90.00
#
_symmetry.space_group_name_H-M   'P 1'
#
loop_
_entity.id
_entity.type
_entity.pdbx_description
1 polymer ?
#
loop_
_entity_poly.entity_id
_entity_poly.type
_entity_poly.pdbx_seq_one_letter_code
_entity_poly.pdbx_strand_id
1 'polypeptide(L)'
;QADGLTADPERLTDLIKKVGGFRIGAMPVFGAGASEAADLEILRKLAPYAGAIQMVVRKFTAKGNHKGFDLGEAIATVRRVGYLNTVTIDYDGDGTTSKDILSAREVMQAAIDAE
;
A
#
# COMPACT_ATOMS: atom_id res chain seq x y z
N GLN A 1 8.55 0.96 -22.49
CA GLN A 1 7.11 1.24 -22.34
C GLN A 1 7.03 2.65 -21.76
N ALA A 2 6.26 3.56 -22.34
CA ALA A 2 6.06 4.87 -21.71
C ALA A 2 5.26 4.66 -20.42
N ASP A 3 5.63 5.38 -19.35
CA ASP A 3 4.92 5.28 -18.08
C ASP A 3 3.43 5.61 -18.24
N GLY A 4 2.57 4.89 -17.51
CA GLY A 4 1.12 5.07 -17.57
C GLY A 4 0.68 6.48 -17.15
N LEU A 5 -0.52 6.89 -17.54
CA LEU A 5 -1.05 8.24 -17.29
C LEU A 5 -1.07 8.63 -15.80
N THR A 6 -1.19 7.63 -14.91
CA THR A 6 -1.27 7.78 -13.45
C THR A 6 0.00 7.35 -12.72
N ALA A 7 1.11 7.10 -13.44
CA ALA A 7 2.35 6.61 -12.84
C ALA A 7 3.06 7.68 -11.99
N ASP A 8 2.87 8.95 -12.32
CA ASP A 8 3.41 10.08 -11.57
C ASP A 8 2.41 10.48 -10.44
N PRO A 9 2.77 10.30 -9.17
CA PRO A 9 1.88 10.62 -8.05
C PRO A 9 1.59 12.11 -7.96
N GLU A 10 2.50 13.01 -8.35
CA GLU A 10 2.27 14.46 -8.28
C GLU A 10 1.22 14.89 -9.30
N ARG A 11 1.37 14.43 -10.55
CA ARG A 11 0.38 14.67 -11.61
C ARG A 11 -0.99 14.10 -11.26
N LEU A 12 -1.02 12.93 -10.59
CA LEU A 12 -2.27 12.34 -10.13
C LEU A 12 -2.93 13.17 -9.02
N THR A 13 -2.17 13.64 -8.02
CA THR A 13 -2.74 14.52 -6.98
C THR A 13 -3.27 15.83 -7.57
N ASP A 14 -2.57 16.41 -8.55
CA ASP A 14 -3.02 17.63 -9.22
C ASP A 14 -4.31 17.41 -10.01
N LEU A 15 -4.45 16.25 -10.66
CA LEU A 15 -5.69 15.89 -11.34
C LEU A 15 -6.85 15.75 -10.34
N ILE A 16 -6.63 15.06 -9.22
CA ILE A 16 -7.64 14.88 -8.16
C ILE A 16 -8.10 16.25 -7.62
N LYS A 17 -7.16 17.16 -7.34
CA LYS A 17 -7.47 18.53 -6.89
C LYS A 17 -8.28 19.30 -7.94
N LYS A 18 -7.91 19.22 -9.23
CA LYS A 18 -8.61 19.91 -10.33
C LYS A 18 -10.05 19.45 -10.53
N VAL A 19 -10.33 18.16 -10.37
CA VAL A 19 -11.69 17.60 -10.52
C VAL A 19 -12.57 17.88 -9.30
N GLY A 20 -11.96 18.23 -8.16
CA GLY A 20 -12.67 18.66 -6.97
C GLY A 20 -12.59 17.70 -5.78
N GLY A 21 -11.54 16.86 -5.71
CA GLY A 21 -10.93 16.22 -4.53
C GLY A 21 -11.77 15.28 -3.65
N PHE A 22 -13.08 15.47 -3.61
CA PHE A 22 -14.04 14.78 -2.78
C PHE A 22 -14.80 13.68 -3.54
N ARG A 23 -14.89 13.81 -4.87
CA ARG A 23 -15.66 12.89 -5.73
C ARG A 23 -14.81 11.79 -6.34
N ILE A 24 -13.51 12.01 -6.46
CA ILE A 24 -12.54 11.05 -6.98
C ILE A 24 -11.32 11.04 -6.07
N GLY A 25 -10.70 9.88 -5.94
CA GLY A 25 -9.48 9.68 -5.16
C GLY A 25 -8.48 8.82 -5.90
N ALA A 26 -7.45 8.39 -5.17
CA ALA A 26 -6.48 7.40 -5.64
C ALA A 26 -6.69 6.06 -4.93
N MET A 27 -6.10 5.00 -5.50
CA MET A 27 -5.93 3.73 -4.82
C MET A 27 -4.48 3.29 -5.02
N PRO A 28 -3.55 3.78 -4.19
CA PRO A 28 -2.16 3.39 -4.31
C PRO A 28 -1.99 1.91 -3.93
N VAL A 29 -1.03 1.27 -4.60
CA VAL A 29 -0.69 -0.14 -4.38
C VAL A 29 0.73 -0.20 -3.82
N PHE A 30 0.91 -0.87 -2.69
CA PHE A 30 2.21 -1.18 -2.12
C PHE A 30 2.65 -2.58 -2.56
N GLY A 31 3.86 -2.68 -3.13
CA GLY A 31 4.43 -3.93 -3.63
C GLY A 31 4.34 -4.13 -5.15
N ALA A 32 3.83 -3.12 -5.87
CA ALA A 32 3.67 -3.13 -7.33
C ALA A 32 4.67 -2.23 -8.07
N GLY A 33 5.38 -1.33 -7.39
CA GLY A 33 6.33 -0.45 -8.04
C GLY A 33 7.72 -1.07 -8.23
N ALA A 34 8.64 -0.24 -8.72
CA ALA A 34 10.00 -0.65 -9.05
C ALA A 34 10.85 -1.00 -7.79
N SER A 35 10.50 -0.43 -6.64
CA SER A 35 11.18 -0.68 -5.36
C SER A 35 10.28 -0.32 -4.19
N GLU A 36 10.58 -0.90 -3.03
CA GLU A 36 9.91 -0.57 -1.77
C GLU A 36 9.99 0.92 -1.43
N ALA A 37 11.15 1.56 -1.62
CA ALA A 37 11.31 2.99 -1.36
C ALA A 37 10.40 3.86 -2.24
N ALA A 38 10.24 3.50 -3.51
CA ALA A 38 9.33 4.18 -4.43
C ALA A 38 7.87 4.01 -4.02
N ASP A 39 7.47 2.79 -3.61
CA ASP A 39 6.11 2.54 -3.15
C ASP A 39 5.79 3.30 -1.86
N LEU A 40 6.73 3.37 -0.91
CA LEU A 40 6.57 4.18 0.31
C LEU A 40 6.43 5.67 0.00
N GLU A 41 7.13 6.20 -1.02
CA GLU A 41 6.96 7.58 -1.45
C GLU A 41 5.57 7.82 -2.06
N ILE A 42 5.12 6.90 -2.91
CA ILE A 42 3.77 6.93 -3.51
C ILE A 42 2.70 6.92 -2.41
N LEU A 43 2.83 6.04 -1.41
CA LEU A 43 1.93 5.99 -0.26
C LEU A 43 1.87 7.33 0.47
N ARG A 44 3.01 7.96 0.77
CA ARG A 44 3.05 9.27 1.45
C ARG A 44 2.32 10.36 0.66
N LYS A 45 2.46 10.36 -0.67
CA LYS A 45 1.85 11.38 -1.54
C LYS A 45 0.36 11.14 -1.77
N LEU A 46 -0.06 9.88 -1.93
CA LEU A 46 -1.41 9.54 -2.37
C LEU A 46 -2.38 9.15 -1.23
N ALA A 47 -1.88 8.70 -0.08
CA ALA A 47 -2.74 8.29 1.04
C ALA A 47 -3.76 9.37 1.48
N PRO A 48 -3.44 10.69 1.51
CA PRO A 48 -4.43 11.73 1.85
C PRO A 48 -5.62 11.81 0.87
N TYR A 49 -5.45 11.28 -0.35
CA TYR A 49 -6.47 11.25 -1.40
C TYR A 49 -7.02 9.83 -1.62
N ALA A 50 -6.61 8.86 -0.80
CA ALA A 50 -6.95 7.47 -1.01
C ALA A 50 -8.26 7.08 -0.33
N GLY A 51 -9.15 6.43 -1.07
CA GLY A 51 -10.34 5.79 -0.50
C GLY A 51 -10.04 4.41 0.09
N ALA A 52 -9.03 3.75 -0.46
CA ALA A 52 -8.45 2.50 0.03
C ALA A 52 -6.98 2.45 -0.38
N ILE A 53 -6.18 1.68 0.34
CA ILE A 53 -4.79 1.36 -0.03
C ILE A 53 -4.70 -0.14 -0.22
N GLN A 54 -4.11 -0.59 -1.32
CA GLN A 54 -3.94 -2.00 -1.63
C GLN A 54 -2.55 -2.47 -1.26
N MET A 55 -2.47 -3.52 -0.44
CA MET A 55 -1.21 -4.15 -0.06
C MET A 55 -1.06 -5.46 -0.81
N VAL A 56 -0.03 -5.56 -1.65
CA VAL A 56 0.30 -6.82 -2.30
C VAL A 56 0.89 -7.77 -1.26
N VAL A 57 0.29 -8.94 -1.11
CA VAL A 57 0.75 -10.00 -0.22
C VAL A 57 1.27 -11.15 -1.06
N ARG A 58 2.53 -11.48 -0.86
CA ARG A 58 3.21 -12.65 -1.42
C ARG A 58 3.39 -13.70 -0.33
N LYS A 59 4.19 -14.73 -0.62
CA LYS A 59 4.49 -15.77 0.38
C LYS A 59 5.27 -15.25 1.58
N PHE A 60 5.04 -15.86 2.72
CA PHE A 60 5.89 -15.72 3.90
C PHE A 60 7.03 -16.74 3.90
N THR A 61 8.18 -16.31 4.42
CA THR A 61 9.32 -17.21 4.66
C THR A 61 9.06 -18.06 5.90
N ALA A 62 9.81 -19.16 6.06
CA ALA A 62 9.72 -20.00 7.26
C ALA A 62 10.06 -19.25 8.58
N LYS A 63 10.70 -18.08 8.49
CA LYS A 63 11.01 -17.20 9.63
C LYS A 63 9.88 -16.21 9.95
N GLY A 64 8.76 -16.24 9.22
CA GLY A 64 7.63 -15.32 9.42
C GLY A 64 7.80 -13.96 8.72
N ASN A 65 8.85 -13.76 7.91
CA ASN A 65 9.03 -12.52 7.17
C ASN A 65 8.27 -12.57 5.84
N HIS A 66 7.57 -11.49 5.50
CA HIS A 66 6.95 -11.31 4.20
C HIS A 66 8.00 -11.22 3.09
N LYS A 67 7.77 -11.85 1.93
CA LYS A 67 8.73 -11.86 0.83
C LYS A 67 8.60 -10.59 -0.03
N GLY A 68 9.65 -9.78 -0.02
CA GLY A 68 9.91 -8.73 -1.00
C GLY A 68 9.95 -7.31 -0.42
N PHE A 69 9.16 -7.05 0.62
CA PHE A 69 9.03 -5.74 1.26
C PHE A 69 8.35 -5.86 2.63
N ASP A 70 8.50 -4.85 3.47
CA ASP A 70 7.99 -4.80 4.83
C ASP A 70 6.56 -4.22 4.89
N LEU A 71 5.59 -5.08 5.17
CA LEU A 71 4.18 -4.68 5.34
C LEU A 71 3.97 -3.77 6.57
N GLY A 72 4.79 -3.93 7.61
CA GLY A 72 4.73 -3.10 8.82
C GLY A 72 5.19 -1.67 8.53
N GLU A 73 6.27 -1.49 7.76
CA GLU A 73 6.73 -0.15 7.37
C GLU A 73 5.73 0.58 6.47
N ALA A 74 5.00 -0.15 5.61
CA ALA A 74 3.91 0.42 4.83
C ALA A 74 2.79 0.98 5.73
N ILE A 75 2.37 0.22 6.75
CA ILE A 75 1.38 0.66 7.74
C ILE A 75 1.90 1.85 8.55
N ALA A 76 3.14 1.79 9.04
CA ALA A 76 3.75 2.90 9.77
C ALA A 76 3.82 4.18 8.90
N THR A 77 4.10 4.03 7.60
CA THR A 77 4.15 5.14 6.65
C THR A 77 2.81 5.80 6.45
N VAL A 78 1.74 5.05 6.21
CA VAL A 78 0.40 5.62 6.03
C VAL A 78 -0.16 6.19 7.35
N ARG A 79 0.22 5.61 8.49
CA ARG A 79 -0.10 6.15 9.81
C ARG A 79 0.54 7.52 10.04
N ARG A 80 1.82 7.70 9.68
CA ARG A 80 2.54 9.00 9.80
C ARG A 80 1.87 10.14 9.04
N VAL A 81 1.12 9.84 7.98
CA VAL A 81 0.36 10.85 7.21
C VAL A 81 -1.11 10.94 7.62
N GLY A 82 -1.51 10.29 8.73
CA GLY A 82 -2.86 10.36 9.28
C GLY A 82 -3.91 9.62 8.47
N TYR A 83 -3.53 8.58 7.71
CA TYR A 83 -4.49 7.75 6.99
C TYR A 83 -5.31 6.90 7.95
N LEU A 84 -6.63 7.03 7.90
CA LEU A 84 -7.59 6.35 8.80
C LEU A 84 -8.61 5.48 8.05
N ASN A 85 -8.36 5.20 6.78
CA ASN A 85 -9.30 4.48 5.93
C ASN A 85 -8.79 3.04 5.63
N THR A 86 -9.46 2.35 4.73
CA THR A 86 -9.33 0.92 4.52
C THR A 86 -7.96 0.55 3.93
N VAL A 87 -7.36 -0.51 4.45
CA VAL A 87 -6.23 -1.22 3.84
C VAL A 87 -6.73 -2.59 3.36
N THR A 88 -6.48 -2.91 2.10
CA THR A 88 -6.90 -4.17 1.47
C THR A 88 -5.70 -5.08 1.22
N ILE A 89 -5.98 -6.38 1.10
CA ILE A 89 -5.00 -7.40 0.74
C ILE A 89 -5.25 -7.83 -0.70
N ASP A 90 -4.20 -7.82 -1.51
CA ASP A 90 -4.16 -8.40 -2.85
C ASP A 90 -3.10 -9.50 -2.89
N TYR A 91 -3.53 -10.76 -3.01
CA TYR A 91 -2.61 -11.89 -2.91
C TYR A 91 -1.98 -12.25 -4.27
N ASP A 92 -0.66 -12.08 -4.37
CA ASP A 92 0.20 -12.36 -5.53
C ASP A 92 1.35 -13.32 -5.13
N GLY A 93 1.00 -14.37 -4.40
CA GLY A 93 1.95 -15.35 -3.88
C GLY A 93 1.83 -16.74 -4.52
N ASP A 94 2.93 -17.49 -4.50
CA ASP A 94 3.01 -18.91 -4.85
C ASP A 94 2.96 -19.84 -3.62
N GLY A 95 2.62 -19.29 -2.44
CA GLY A 95 2.54 -20.00 -1.16
C GLY A 95 1.15 -20.56 -0.82
N THR A 96 0.90 -20.76 0.46
CA THR A 96 -0.41 -21.21 0.95
C THR A 96 -1.29 -19.98 1.21
N THR A 97 -2.13 -19.62 0.24
CA THR A 97 -2.93 -18.40 0.24
C THR A 97 -3.57 -18.05 1.58
N SER A 98 -4.33 -18.96 2.20
CA SER A 98 -5.00 -18.66 3.47
C SER A 98 -4.01 -18.40 4.62
N LYS A 99 -2.89 -19.12 4.66
CA LYS A 99 -1.86 -18.89 5.70
C LYS A 99 -1.14 -17.57 5.49
N ASP A 100 -0.80 -17.25 4.25
CA ASP A 100 -0.07 -16.02 3.91
C ASP A 100 -0.95 -14.78 4.15
N ILE A 101 -2.25 -14.84 3.80
CA ILE A 101 -3.22 -13.77 4.11
C ILE A 101 -3.37 -13.56 5.62
N LEU A 102 -3.49 -14.65 6.40
CA LEU A 102 -3.60 -14.55 7.85
C LEU A 102 -2.32 -13.95 8.47
N SER A 103 -1.15 -14.38 8.00
CA SER A 103 0.15 -13.85 8.46
C SER A 103 0.29 -12.36 8.12
N ALA A 104 -0.09 -11.95 6.91
CA ALA A 104 -0.10 -10.54 6.52
C ALA A 104 -1.03 -9.70 7.39
N ARG A 105 -2.24 -10.20 7.67
CA ARG A 105 -3.18 -9.55 8.58
C ARG A 105 -2.54 -9.35 9.96
N GLU A 106 -1.89 -10.37 10.52
CA GLU A 106 -1.24 -10.28 11.84
C GLU A 106 -0.14 -9.23 11.87
N VAL A 107 0.73 -9.20 10.85
CA VAL A 107 1.81 -8.19 10.74
C VAL A 107 1.23 -6.78 10.64
N MET A 108 0.24 -6.57 9.76
CA MET A 108 -0.35 -5.24 9.58
C MET A 108 -1.14 -4.80 10.81
N GLN A 109 -1.87 -5.71 11.48
CA GLN A 109 -2.59 -5.40 12.71
C GLN A 109 -1.62 -5.02 13.83
N ALA A 110 -0.54 -5.78 14.02
CA ALA A 110 0.49 -5.43 15.00
C ALA A 110 1.10 -4.05 14.73
N ALA A 111 1.32 -3.70 13.47
CA ALA A 111 1.80 -2.38 13.09
C ALA A 111 0.76 -1.27 13.36
N ILE A 112 -0.54 -1.53 13.18
CA ILE A 112 -1.63 -0.61 13.53
C ILE A 112 -1.66 -0.37 15.05
N ASP A 113 -1.51 -1.43 15.84
CA ASP A 113 -1.66 -1.40 17.30
C ASP A 113 -0.42 -0.86 18.05
N ALA A 114 0.73 -0.76 17.37
CA ALA A 114 1.99 -0.31 17.96
C ALA A 114 2.09 1.22 18.12
N GLU A 115 1.14 1.83 18.85
CA GLU A 115 0.99 3.28 19.11
C GLU A 115 2.30 4.10 19.02
#